data_AF-A0A6M3LCM6-F1
#
_entry.id   AF-A0A6M3LCM6-F1
#
_cell.length_a   1.000
_cell.length_b   1.000
_cell.length_c   1.000
_cell.angle_alpha   90.00
_cell.angle_beta   90.00
_cell.angle_gamma   90.00
#
_symmetry.space_group_name_H-M   'P 1'
#
loop_
_entity.id
_entity.type
_entity.pdbx_description
1 polymer ?
#
loop_
_entity_poly.entity_id
_entity_poly.type
_entity_poly.pdbx_seq_one_letter_code
_entity_poly.pdbx_strand_id
1 'polypeptide(L)'
;MKIRTKFVSNSSSSSFICDYCGHDESGWDLCLSEAAMVECTRGHTFCDEHLPKEIIEVLNDEEQEDWDEEWRYNLKKEHCPMCNFTIVENDVILRYLFWIYNTNKGAIVDTIREKFSNLETFNEKVNNTITGE
;
A
#
# COMPACT_ATOMS: atom_id res chain seq x y z
N MET A 1 15.26 5.37 14.76
CA MET A 1 16.21 4.60 13.93
C MET A 1 16.24 3.16 14.45
N LYS A 2 15.89 2.15 13.63
CA LYS A 2 15.97 0.72 13.99
C LYS A 2 17.24 0.14 13.36
N ILE A 3 18.12 -0.46 14.17
CA ILE A 3 19.39 -1.03 13.70
C ILE A 3 19.12 -2.42 13.09
N ARG A 4 19.62 -2.67 11.87
CA ARG A 4 19.57 -3.96 11.18
C ARG A 4 20.96 -4.60 11.18
N THR A 5 21.05 -5.88 11.54
CA THR A 5 22.29 -6.59 11.89
C THR A 5 22.96 -7.35 10.74
N LYS A 6 22.70 -6.98 9.48
CA LYS A 6 23.35 -7.59 8.30
C LYS A 6 23.94 -6.50 7.42
N PHE A 7 25.11 -6.82 6.84
CA PHE A 7 25.94 -5.94 6.02
C PHE A 7 25.11 -5.28 4.91
N VAL A 8 24.96 -3.96 4.97
CA VAL A 8 24.39 -3.12 3.90
C VAL A 8 25.57 -2.61 3.09
N SER A 9 25.95 -3.37 2.06
CA SER A 9 26.75 -2.84 0.96
C SER A 9 25.88 -1.84 0.22
N ASN A 10 26.13 -0.55 0.44
CA ASN A 10 25.53 0.64 -0.20
C ASN A 10 24.60 0.34 -1.39
N SER A 11 23.39 -0.09 -1.09
CA SER A 11 22.42 -0.41 -2.12
C SER A 11 21.77 0.89 -2.56
N SER A 12 22.36 1.56 -3.54
CA SER A 12 21.70 2.56 -4.39
C SER A 12 20.54 1.95 -5.21
N SER A 13 20.02 0.78 -4.82
CA SER A 13 18.83 0.19 -5.42
C SER A 13 17.60 0.82 -4.78
N SER A 14 16.84 1.57 -5.56
CA SER A 14 15.50 2.01 -5.23
C SER A 14 14.51 0.96 -5.71
N SER A 15 13.43 0.76 -4.95
CA SER A 15 12.33 -0.12 -5.33
C SER A 15 11.02 0.49 -4.88
N PHE A 16 10.05 0.56 -5.80
CA PHE A 16 8.70 1.04 -5.54
C PHE A 16 7.71 -0.09 -5.78
N ILE A 17 6.72 -0.19 -4.90
CA ILE A 17 5.64 -1.18 -4.99
C ILE A 17 4.34 -0.39 -4.99
N CYS A 18 3.48 -0.70 -5.95
CA CYS A 18 2.16 -0.11 -6.02
C CYS A 18 1.23 -0.72 -4.97
N ASP A 19 0.76 0.11 -4.03
CA ASP A 19 -0.17 -0.29 -2.98
C ASP A 19 -1.57 -0.64 -3.54
N TYR A 20 -1.88 -0.25 -4.78
CA TYR A 20 -3.16 -0.56 -5.44
C TYR A 20 -3.16 -1.94 -6.14
N CYS A 21 -2.15 -2.25 -6.96
CA CYS A 21 -2.12 -3.49 -7.77
C CYS A 21 -0.99 -4.47 -7.41
N GLY A 22 -0.02 -4.05 -6.60
CA GLY A 22 1.14 -4.86 -6.23
C GLY A 22 2.24 -4.92 -7.28
N HIS A 23 2.14 -4.15 -8.38
CA HIS A 23 3.21 -4.01 -9.36
C HIS A 23 4.48 -3.45 -8.71
N ASP A 24 5.63 -4.06 -9.01
CA ASP A 24 6.92 -3.67 -8.46
C ASP A 24 7.87 -3.18 -9.56
N GLU A 25 8.53 -2.07 -9.29
CA GLU A 25 9.60 -1.53 -10.13
C GLU A 25 10.84 -1.33 -9.27
N SER A 26 11.98 -1.82 -9.74
CA SER A 26 13.25 -1.69 -9.00
C SER A 26 14.42 -1.43 -9.94
N GLY A 27 15.33 -0.59 -9.49
CA GLY A 27 16.45 -0.13 -10.30
C GLY A 27 17.50 0.59 -9.48
N TRP A 28 18.66 0.80 -10.08
CA TRP A 28 19.70 1.62 -9.49
C TRP A 28 19.34 3.09 -9.65
N ASP A 29 19.27 3.81 -8.53
CA ASP A 29 18.92 5.23 -8.46
C ASP A 29 17.55 5.55 -9.10
N LEU A 30 16.64 4.56 -9.19
CA LEU A 30 15.30 4.70 -9.77
C LEU A 30 14.48 5.75 -9.00
N CYS A 31 13.87 6.69 -9.73
CA CYS A 31 12.96 7.70 -9.19
C CYS A 31 11.48 7.37 -9.49
N LEU A 32 10.54 8.12 -8.92
CA LEU A 32 9.10 7.86 -9.12
C LEU A 32 8.65 8.07 -10.57
N SER A 33 9.23 9.05 -11.28
CA SER A 33 8.90 9.29 -12.68
C SER A 33 9.37 8.15 -13.58
N GLU A 34 10.60 7.67 -13.39
CA GLU A 34 11.13 6.50 -14.10
C GLU A 34 10.36 5.20 -13.77
N ALA A 35 9.88 5.07 -12.53
CA ALA A 35 9.05 3.95 -12.11
C ALA A 35 7.58 4.07 -12.58
N ALA A 36 7.19 5.17 -13.25
CA ALA A 36 5.79 5.48 -13.56
C ALA A 36 4.86 5.35 -12.34
N MET A 37 5.34 5.83 -11.19
CA MET A 37 4.64 5.81 -9.91
C MET A 37 4.48 7.22 -9.34
N VAL A 38 3.56 7.32 -8.39
CA VAL A 38 3.26 8.54 -7.63
C VAL A 38 3.12 8.20 -6.16
N GLU A 39 3.55 9.12 -5.31
CA GLU A 39 3.38 9.10 -3.87
C GLU A 39 2.47 10.26 -3.46
N CYS A 40 1.44 9.95 -2.66
CA CYS A 40 0.58 10.98 -2.11
C CYS A 40 1.15 11.58 -0.81
N THR A 41 0.66 12.75 -0.42
CA THR A 41 1.04 13.44 0.85
C THR A 41 0.84 12.62 2.14
N ARG A 42 0.16 11.47 2.08
CA ARG A 42 0.00 10.52 3.20
C ARG A 42 0.93 9.30 3.11
N GLY A 43 1.77 9.23 2.08
CA GLY A 43 2.76 8.18 1.85
C GLY A 43 2.25 6.93 1.14
N HIS A 44 1.12 6.99 0.43
CA HIS A 44 0.67 5.86 -0.40
C HIS A 44 1.33 5.95 -1.77
N THR A 45 1.94 4.85 -2.23
CA THR A 45 2.65 4.78 -3.51
C THR A 45 1.87 3.93 -4.50
N PHE A 46 1.64 4.42 -5.72
CA PHE A 46 0.88 3.68 -6.73
C PHE A 46 1.27 4.06 -8.16
N CYS A 47 0.99 3.17 -9.12
CA CYS A 47 1.29 3.40 -10.54
C CYS A 47 0.40 4.49 -11.15
N ASP A 48 0.93 5.18 -12.16
CA ASP A 48 0.23 6.18 -12.97
C ASP A 48 -1.07 5.64 -13.58
N GLU A 49 -1.14 4.34 -13.88
CA GLU A 49 -2.34 3.68 -14.43
C GLU A 49 -3.56 3.75 -13.51
N HIS A 50 -3.35 3.98 -12.21
CA HIS A 50 -4.44 4.12 -11.24
C HIS A 50 -4.78 5.57 -10.93
N LEU A 51 -4.09 6.52 -11.56
CA LEU A 51 -4.47 7.92 -11.56
C LEU A 51 -5.37 8.20 -12.78
N PRO A 52 -6.50 8.91 -12.61
CA PRO A 52 -7.30 9.36 -13.74
C PRO A 52 -6.46 10.20 -14.71
N LYS A 53 -6.57 9.92 -16.01
CA LYS A 53 -5.76 10.57 -17.06
C LYS A 53 -5.96 12.08 -17.08
N GLU A 54 -7.17 12.54 -16.76
CA GLU A 54 -7.51 13.95 -16.69
C GLU A 54 -6.70 14.68 -15.62
N ILE A 55 -6.33 14.00 -14.52
CA ILE A 55 -5.49 14.56 -13.48
C ILE A 55 -4.02 14.61 -13.94
N ILE A 56 -3.53 13.55 -14.60
CA ILE A 56 -2.16 13.52 -15.14
C ILE A 56 -1.95 14.65 -16.15
N GLU A 57 -2.90 14.83 -17.06
CA GLU A 57 -2.84 15.90 -18.07
C GLU A 57 -2.79 17.28 -17.39
N VAL A 58 -3.68 17.55 -16.43
CA VAL A 58 -3.67 18.84 -15.69
C VAL A 58 -2.35 19.06 -14.93
N LEU A 59 -1.81 18.03 -14.28
CA LEU A 59 -0.56 18.14 -13.52
C LEU A 59 0.67 18.31 -14.41
N ASN A 60 0.60 17.83 -15.66
CA ASN A 60 1.66 18.02 -16.66
C ASN A 60 1.50 19.31 -17.49
N ASP A 61 0.28 19.85 -17.63
CA ASP A 61 -0.04 21.07 -18.39
C ASP A 61 0.08 22.35 -17.56
N GLU A 62 0.18 22.28 -16.22
CA GLU A 62 0.52 23.46 -15.42
C GLU A 62 1.87 24.00 -15.92
N GLU A 63 1.84 25.11 -16.68
CA GLU A 63 2.98 25.89 -17.21
C GLU A 63 3.94 26.35 -16.10
N GLN A 64 4.58 25.41 -15.40
CA GLN A 64 5.67 25.67 -14.49
C GLN A 64 6.94 25.70 -15.34
N GLU A 65 7.61 26.85 -15.33
CA GLU A 65 8.92 27.08 -15.97
C GLU A 65 10.03 26.16 -15.38
N ASP A 66 9.71 25.33 -14.40
CA ASP A 66 10.60 24.36 -13.77
C ASP A 66 10.18 22.93 -14.16
N TRP A 67 11.14 22.16 -14.64
CA TRP A 67 11.03 20.74 -15.03
C TRP A 67 10.82 19.79 -13.83
N ASP A 68 10.24 20.29 -12.75
CA ASP A 68 10.19 19.57 -11.48
C ASP A 68 8.88 18.79 -11.39
N GLU A 69 8.96 17.49 -11.65
CA GLU A 69 7.91 16.49 -11.40
C GLU A 69 7.68 16.26 -9.88
N GLU A 70 7.83 17.29 -9.06
CA GLU A 70 7.66 17.25 -7.59
C GLU A 70 6.25 16.81 -7.18
N TRP A 71 5.26 17.04 -8.02
CA TRP A 71 3.88 16.60 -7.77
C TRP A 71 3.80 15.08 -7.64
N ARG A 72 4.70 14.32 -8.30
CA ARG A 72 4.77 12.85 -8.17
C ARG A 72 5.14 12.42 -6.77
N TYR A 73 5.85 13.25 -6.01
CA TYR A 73 6.22 12.97 -4.61
C TYR A 73 5.21 13.55 -3.61
N ASN A 74 4.32 14.42 -4.07
CA ASN A 74 3.44 15.22 -3.21
C ASN A 74 2.00 15.25 -3.74
N LEU A 75 1.51 14.14 -4.30
CA LEU A 75 0.16 14.08 -4.84
C LEU A 75 -0.85 14.38 -3.73
N LYS A 76 -1.74 15.33 -3.99
CA LYS A 76 -2.78 15.73 -3.05
C LYS A 76 -3.69 14.53 -2.71
N LYS A 77 -4.06 14.41 -1.44
CA LYS A 77 -4.85 13.28 -0.93
C LYS A 77 -6.19 13.11 -1.65
N GLU A 78 -6.75 14.19 -2.18
CA GLU A 78 -8.00 14.22 -2.94
C GLU A 78 -7.91 13.46 -4.27
N HIS A 79 -6.69 13.24 -4.79
CA HIS A 79 -6.45 12.49 -6.03
C HIS A 79 -5.93 11.07 -5.77
N CYS A 80 -5.73 10.67 -4.51
CA CYS A 80 -5.22 9.35 -4.16
C CYS A 80 -6.38 8.32 -4.03
N PRO A 81 -6.36 7.20 -4.78
CA PRO A 81 -7.44 6.20 -4.76
C PRO A 81 -7.58 5.50 -3.40
N MET A 82 -6.48 5.37 -2.65
CA MET A 82 -6.49 4.79 -1.29
C MET A 82 -7.05 5.75 -0.26
N CYS A 83 -6.71 7.04 -0.35
CA CYS A 83 -7.25 8.06 0.55
C CYS A 83 -8.76 8.25 0.39
N ASN A 84 -9.27 8.03 -0.82
CA ASN A 84 -10.68 8.15 -1.17
C ASN A 84 -11.44 6.81 -1.10
N PHE A 85 -10.81 5.74 -0.61
CA PHE A 85 -11.40 4.39 -0.48
C PHE A 85 -11.93 3.79 -1.80
N THR A 86 -11.39 4.20 -2.95
CA THR A 86 -11.62 3.49 -4.23
C THR A 86 -11.09 2.07 -4.13
N ILE A 87 -9.96 1.91 -3.46
CA ILE A 87 -9.48 0.62 -2.95
C ILE A 87 -9.39 0.71 -1.43
N VAL A 88 -9.68 -0.39 -0.74
CA VAL A 88 -9.59 -0.47 0.72
C VAL A 88 -8.53 -1.48 1.09
N GLU A 89 -7.44 -1.00 1.67
CA GLU A 89 -6.36 -1.86 2.16
C GLU A 89 -6.80 -2.75 3.32
N ASN A 90 -6.15 -3.91 3.44
CA ASN A 90 -6.40 -4.85 4.53
C ASN A 90 -6.24 -4.21 5.92
N ASP A 91 -5.31 -3.27 6.11
CA ASP A 91 -5.16 -2.57 7.38
C ASP A 91 -6.40 -1.73 7.73
N VAL A 92 -6.99 -1.05 6.75
CA VAL A 92 -8.24 -0.29 6.93
C VAL A 92 -9.38 -1.24 7.27
N ILE A 93 -9.50 -2.37 6.56
CA ILE A 93 -10.50 -3.40 6.84
C ILE A 93 -10.33 -3.93 8.26
N LEU A 94 -9.12 -4.28 8.67
CA LEU A 94 -8.83 -4.79 10.02
C LEU A 94 -9.18 -3.78 11.10
N ARG A 95 -8.83 -2.50 10.92
CA ARG A 95 -9.20 -1.43 11.86
C ARG A 95 -10.71 -1.26 11.96
N TYR A 96 -11.40 -1.32 10.83
CA TYR A 96 -12.87 -1.27 10.80
C TYR A 96 -13.50 -2.45 11.55
N LEU A 97 -12.99 -3.67 11.34
CA LEU A 97 -13.44 -4.86 12.07
C LEU A 97 -13.14 -4.73 13.58
N PHE A 98 -11.97 -4.24 13.97
CA PHE A 98 -11.66 -4.01 15.38
C PHE A 98 -12.63 -3.02 16.02
N TRP A 99 -13.00 -1.97 15.30
CA TRP A 99 -13.98 -1.00 15.76
C TRP A 99 -15.38 -1.60 15.92
N ILE A 100 -15.90 -2.32 14.90
CA ILE A 100 -17.24 -2.94 14.95
C ILE A 100 -17.35 -3.96 16.09
N TYR A 101 -16.35 -4.84 16.21
CA TYR A 101 -16.38 -5.92 17.19
C TYR A 101 -15.84 -5.49 18.56
N ASN A 102 -15.50 -4.21 18.73
CA ASN A 102 -14.88 -3.65 19.93
C ASN A 102 -13.75 -4.55 20.47
N THR A 103 -12.90 -5.00 19.56
CA THR A 103 -11.83 -5.95 19.83
C THR A 103 -10.48 -5.36 19.42
N ASN A 104 -9.41 -6.10 19.66
CA ASN A 104 -8.08 -5.72 19.26
C ASN A 104 -7.28 -6.95 18.83
N LYS A 105 -6.12 -6.70 18.21
CA LYS A 105 -5.21 -7.74 17.74
C LYS A 105 -4.87 -8.77 18.82
N GLY A 106 -4.64 -8.35 20.07
CA GLY A 106 -4.31 -9.26 21.17
C GLY A 106 -5.45 -10.22 21.48
N ALA A 107 -6.65 -9.68 21.71
CA ALA A 107 -7.83 -10.49 21.99
C ALA A 107 -8.16 -11.48 20.87
N ILE A 108 -7.96 -11.09 19.61
CA ILE A 108 -8.15 -12.00 18.46
C ILE A 108 -7.08 -13.10 18.45
N VAL A 109 -5.82 -12.76 18.71
CA VAL A 109 -4.73 -13.76 18.77
C VAL A 109 -4.99 -14.78 19.89
N ASP A 110 -5.46 -14.32 21.05
CA ASP A 110 -5.81 -15.22 22.16
C ASP A 110 -6.98 -16.13 21.76
N THR A 111 -8.02 -15.57 21.14
CA THR A 111 -9.15 -16.35 20.61
C THR A 111 -8.72 -17.41 19.58
N ILE A 112 -7.77 -17.07 18.70
CA ILE A 112 -7.24 -18.02 17.70
C ILE A 112 -6.49 -19.16 18.40
N ARG A 113 -5.63 -18.84 19.38
CA ARG A 113 -4.85 -19.83 20.13
C ARG A 113 -5.72 -20.74 21.00
N GLU A 114 -6.83 -20.23 21.52
CA GLU A 114 -7.79 -21.02 22.29
C GLU A 114 -8.56 -22.00 21.40
N LYS A 115 -8.94 -21.58 20.19
CA LYS A 115 -9.80 -22.36 19.28
C LYS A 115 -9.04 -23.31 18.37
N PHE A 116 -7.78 -23.01 18.04
CA PHE A 116 -7.01 -23.76 17.06
C PHE A 116 -5.63 -24.10 17.61
N SER A 117 -5.23 -25.36 17.45
CA SER A 117 -3.93 -25.87 17.89
C SER A 117 -2.82 -25.63 16.87
N ASN A 118 -3.16 -25.52 15.59
CA ASN A 118 -2.20 -25.34 14.50
C ASN A 118 -2.84 -24.60 13.30
N LEU A 119 -2.00 -24.18 12.36
CA LEU A 119 -2.42 -23.45 11.16
C LEU A 119 -3.29 -24.28 10.21
N GLU A 120 -3.09 -25.61 10.17
CA GLU A 120 -3.83 -26.52 9.29
C GLU A 120 -5.32 -26.58 9.67
N THR A 121 -5.62 -26.83 10.95
CA THR A 121 -7.00 -26.84 11.48
C THR A 121 -7.71 -25.49 11.30
N PHE A 122 -6.96 -24.38 11.37
CA PHE A 122 -7.49 -23.05 11.08
C PHE A 122 -7.88 -22.91 9.60
N ASN A 123 -6.95 -23.25 8.68
CA ASN A 123 -7.18 -23.14 7.24
C ASN A 123 -8.32 -24.05 6.77
N GLU A 124 -8.42 -25.28 7.27
CA GLU A 124 -9.54 -26.19 6.97
C GLU A 124 -10.89 -25.55 7.31
N LYS A 125 -11.00 -24.93 8.49
CA LYS A 125 -12.25 -24.31 8.93
C LYS A 125 -12.60 -23.09 8.10
N VAL A 126 -11.62 -22.23 7.83
CA VAL A 126 -11.81 -21.00 7.04
C VAL A 126 -12.17 -21.33 5.60
N ASN A 127 -11.42 -22.23 4.94
CA ASN A 127 -11.64 -22.58 3.54
C ASN A 127 -13.02 -23.24 3.33
N ASN A 128 -13.45 -24.11 4.24
CA ASN A 128 -14.79 -24.71 4.19
C ASN A 128 -15.93 -23.70 4.38
N THR A 129 -15.65 -22.54 4.99
CA THR A 129 -16.65 -21.48 5.19
C THR A 129 -16.74 -20.55 3.98
N ILE A 130 -15.63 -20.37 3.24
CA ILE A 130 -15.57 -19.52 2.03
C ILE A 130 -16.13 -20.25 0.80
N THR A 131 -16.01 -21.57 0.71
CA THR A 131 -16.53 -22.38 -0.40
C THR A 131 -17.99 -22.83 -0.21
N GLY A 132 -18.69 -22.27 0.78
CA GLY A 132 -20.03 -22.68 1.23
C GLY A 132 -21.19 -21.83 0.74
N GLU A 133 -20.99 -20.99 -0.28
CA GLU A 133 -22.03 -20.22 -0.99
C GLU A 133 -21.98 -20.49 -2.50
#